data_AF-A0A2U1L6M2-F1
#
_entry.id   AF-A0A2U1L6M2-F1
#
_cell.length_a   1.000
_cell.length_b   1.000
_cell.length_c   1.000
_cell.angle_alpha   90.00
_cell.angle_beta   90.00
_cell.angle_gamma   90.00
#
_symmetry.space_group_name_H-M   'P 1'
#
loop_
_entity.id
_entity.type
_entity.pdbx_description
1 polymer ?
#
loop_
_entity_poly.entity_id
_entity_poly.type
_entity_poly.pdbx_seq_one_letter_code
_entity_poly.pdbx_strand_id
1 'polypeptide(L)'
;MHFFATFNYYLTSSESRFSGHKAVLSGPTGVVVMYSQTLFGVETEKPLIGFDMGGTSTDVSRYAGSYEQVIETQIVDARIQAPQLDIRIVAAGSGSKLKFQFGTYPGTDVSRYAGSYSPI
;
A
#
# COMPACT_ATOMS: atom_id res chain seq x y z
N MET A 1 -2.04 -14.93 20.86
CA MET A 1 -0.71 -14.53 20.35
C MET A 1 -0.94 -13.38 19.38
N HIS A 2 -0.46 -12.18 19.69
CA HIS A 2 -0.66 -11.00 18.85
C HIS A 2 0.58 -10.78 17.98
N PHE A 3 0.40 -10.68 16.67
CA PHE A 3 1.46 -10.35 15.72
C PHE A 3 1.12 -9.02 15.05
N PHE A 4 2.13 -8.18 14.89
CA PHE A 4 2.01 -6.90 14.21
C PHE A 4 2.83 -6.94 12.93
N ALA A 5 2.18 -6.66 11.80
CA ALA A 5 2.87 -6.36 10.54
C ALA A 5 3.53 -4.97 10.63
N THR A 6 4.66 -4.82 9.95
CA THR A 6 5.39 -3.55 9.87
C THR A 6 5.58 -3.17 8.40
N PHE A 7 5.75 -1.88 8.09
CA PHE A 7 5.96 -1.41 6.70
C PHE A 7 7.19 -2.00 5.99
N ASN A 8 8.10 -2.58 6.76
CA ASN A 8 9.29 -3.27 6.29
C ASN A 8 9.07 -4.80 6.16
N TYR A 9 7.85 -5.25 5.85
CA TYR A 9 7.49 -6.67 5.63
C TYR A 9 7.78 -7.65 6.78
N TYR A 10 8.28 -7.19 7.94
CA TYR A 10 8.51 -8.03 9.11
C TYR A 10 7.25 -8.17 9.99
N LEU A 11 7.08 -9.36 10.58
CA LEU A 11 6.14 -9.62 11.66
C LEU A 11 6.86 -9.54 13.01
N THR A 12 6.32 -8.77 13.96
CA THR A 12 6.80 -8.75 15.35
C THR A 12 5.72 -9.24 16.30
N SER A 13 6.07 -10.17 17.20
CA SER A 13 5.21 -10.63 18.30
C SER A 13 5.43 -9.84 19.59
N SER A 14 6.47 -9.01 19.62
CA SER A 14 6.86 -8.22 20.79
C SER A 14 6.25 -6.82 20.71
N GLU A 15 5.36 -6.51 21.65
CA GLU A 15 4.78 -5.17 21.81
C GLU A 15 5.85 -4.12 22.08
N SER A 16 6.95 -4.47 22.76
CA SER A 16 8.07 -3.55 23.03
C SER A 16 8.93 -3.25 21.79
N ARG A 17 8.86 -4.06 20.73
CA ARG A 17 9.52 -3.79 19.44
C ARG A 17 8.61 -3.10 18.42
N PHE A 18 7.31 -3.08 18.70
CA PHE A 18 6.31 -2.39 17.92
C PHE A 18 6.23 -0.93 18.35
N SER A 19 6.17 -0.03 17.38
CA SER A 19 6.04 1.41 17.60
C SER A 19 5.04 1.94 16.59
N GLY A 20 4.29 3.00 16.95
CA GLY A 20 3.25 3.55 16.07
C GLY A 20 3.74 3.93 14.67
N HIS A 21 4.98 4.44 14.57
CA HIS A 21 5.57 4.75 13.26
C HIS A 21 5.88 3.51 12.40
N LYS A 22 6.08 2.33 13.02
CA LYS A 22 6.24 1.05 12.29
C LYS A 22 4.91 0.46 11.81
N ALA A 23 3.80 0.93 12.37
CA ALA A 23 2.45 0.50 12.01
C ALA A 23 1.91 1.20 10.75
N VAL A 24 2.51 2.34 10.37
CA VAL A 24 2.18 3.05 9.13
C VAL A 24 2.31 2.06 7.97
N LEU A 25 1.32 1.96 7.07
CA LEU A 25 1.30 1.00 5.95
C LEU A 25 1.44 -0.50 6.29
N SER A 26 1.25 -0.89 7.55
CA SER A 26 1.35 -2.30 7.97
C SER A 26 0.32 -3.23 7.30
N GLY A 27 -0.92 -2.76 7.13
CA GLY A 27 -1.99 -3.52 6.47
C GLY A 27 -1.66 -3.86 5.02
N PRO A 28 -1.43 -2.87 4.14
CA PRO A 28 -1.08 -3.11 2.74
C PRO A 28 0.18 -3.98 2.59
N THR A 29 1.18 -3.76 3.44
CA THR A 29 2.41 -4.57 3.46
C THR A 29 2.12 -6.05 3.74
N GLY A 30 1.21 -6.35 4.65
CA GLY A 30 0.80 -7.72 4.94
C GLY A 30 0.18 -8.42 3.73
N VAL A 31 -0.61 -7.70 2.93
CA VAL A 31 -1.20 -8.24 1.69
C VAL A 31 -0.12 -8.57 0.66
N VAL A 32 0.90 -7.72 0.50
CA VAL A 32 2.05 -7.98 -0.41
C VAL A 32 2.79 -9.25 -0.05
N VAL A 33 3.13 -9.42 1.23
CA VAL A 33 3.80 -10.62 1.72
C VAL A 33 2.91 -11.86 1.52
N MET A 34 1.61 -11.73 1.77
CA MET A 34 0.67 -12.83 1.58
C MET A 34 0.64 -13.30 0.13
N TYR A 35 0.26 -12.45 -0.84
CA TYR A 35 0.06 -12.91 -2.21
C TYR A 35 1.36 -13.35 -2.89
N SER A 36 2.51 -12.74 -2.52
CA SER A 36 3.81 -13.17 -3.04
C SER A 36 4.17 -14.58 -2.58
N GLN A 37 3.94 -14.91 -1.31
CA GLN A 37 4.27 -16.24 -0.77
C GLN A 37 3.27 -17.32 -1.15
N THR A 38 2.00 -16.98 -1.40
CA THR A 38 0.97 -17.98 -1.72
C THR A 38 0.81 -18.24 -3.20
N LEU A 39 1.12 -17.27 -4.07
CA LEU A 39 0.89 -17.40 -5.52
C LEU A 39 2.20 -17.56 -6.31
N PHE A 40 3.24 -16.79 -6.00
CA PHE A 40 4.46 -16.78 -6.81
C PHE A 40 5.30 -18.03 -6.57
N GLY A 41 5.63 -18.76 -7.63
CA GLY A 41 6.35 -20.04 -7.57
C GLY A 41 5.51 -21.22 -7.05
N VAL A 42 4.27 -20.97 -6.63
CA VAL A 42 3.29 -22.02 -6.23
C VAL A 42 2.24 -22.21 -7.31
N GLU A 43 1.57 -21.12 -7.70
CA GLU A 43 0.53 -21.13 -8.73
C GLU A 43 1.02 -20.53 -10.06
N THR A 44 1.96 -19.59 -10.02
CA THR A 44 2.46 -18.89 -11.21
C THR A 44 3.87 -18.33 -10.99
N GLU A 45 4.67 -18.25 -12.06
CA GLU A 45 5.95 -17.52 -12.07
C GLU A 45 5.82 -16.12 -12.69
N LYS A 46 4.60 -15.72 -13.07
CA LYS A 46 4.36 -14.40 -13.66
C LYS A 46 4.38 -13.31 -12.59
N PRO A 47 4.80 -12.08 -12.93
CA PRO A 47 4.64 -10.93 -12.05
C PRO A 47 3.20 -10.77 -11.57
N LEU A 48 3.05 -10.47 -10.29
CA LEU A 48 1.78 -10.30 -9.58
C LEU A 48 1.51 -8.82 -9.36
N ILE A 49 0.23 -8.45 -9.47
CA ILE A 49 -0.27 -7.13 -9.06
C ILE A 49 -1.23 -7.35 -7.91
N GLY A 50 -0.88 -6.79 -6.75
CA GLY A 50 -1.79 -6.69 -5.63
C GLY A 50 -2.72 -5.50 -5.83
N PHE A 51 -4.03 -5.75 -5.78
CA PHE A 51 -5.06 -4.71 -5.83
C PHE A 51 -6.00 -4.92 -4.64
N ASP A 52 -5.79 -4.14 -3.58
CA ASP A 52 -6.55 -4.24 -2.34
C ASP A 52 -7.42 -2.99 -2.16
N MET A 53 -8.72 -3.14 -2.40
CA MET A 53 -9.67 -2.04 -2.27
C MET A 53 -10.42 -2.15 -0.95
N GLY A 54 -10.24 -1.15 -0.09
CA GLY A 54 -11.04 -0.94 1.11
C GLY A 54 -12.22 0.01 0.91
N GLY A 55 -12.84 0.38 2.03
CA GLY A 55 -13.93 1.38 2.05
C GLY A 55 -13.48 2.80 1.75
N THR A 56 -12.23 3.14 2.05
CA THR A 56 -11.72 4.52 1.98
C THR A 56 -10.65 4.69 0.90
N SER A 57 -9.79 3.69 0.75
CA SER A 57 -8.62 3.73 -0.14
C SER A 57 -8.47 2.42 -0.90
N THR A 58 -7.65 2.46 -1.94
CA THR A 58 -7.23 1.33 -2.73
C THR A 58 -5.70 1.30 -2.76
N ASP A 59 -5.13 0.17 -2.37
CA ASP A 59 -3.70 -0.07 -2.34
C ASP A 59 -3.30 -0.93 -3.56
N VAL A 60 -2.30 -0.48 -4.30
CA VAL A 60 -1.77 -1.15 -5.48
C VAL A 60 -0.29 -1.42 -5.29
N SER A 61 0.13 -2.66 -5.53
CA SER A 61 1.51 -3.11 -5.37
C SER A 61 1.89 -4.11 -6.46
N ARG A 62 3.19 -4.34 -6.64
CA ARG A 62 3.73 -5.32 -7.58
C ARG A 62 4.72 -6.25 -6.89
N TYR A 63 4.71 -7.51 -7.29
CA TYR A 63 5.75 -8.48 -6.96
C TYR A 63 6.20 -9.23 -8.21
N ALA A 64 7.50 -9.25 -8.48
CA ALA A 64 8.07 -9.93 -9.64
C ALA A 64 9.31 -10.75 -9.24
N GLY A 65 9.14 -11.64 -8.26
CA GLY A 65 10.23 -12.48 -7.71
C GLY A 65 11.09 -11.80 -6.65
N SER A 66 10.98 -10.48 -6.48
CA SER A 66 11.57 -9.71 -5.38
C SER A 66 10.64 -8.61 -4.91
N TYR A 67 10.75 -8.25 -3.63
CA TYR A 67 10.04 -7.10 -3.08
C TYR A 67 10.66 -5.80 -3.58
N GLU A 68 9.85 -4.96 -4.23
CA GLU A 68 10.25 -3.60 -4.60
C GLU A 68 10.18 -2.69 -3.38
N GLN A 69 11.26 -1.95 -3.14
CA GLN A 69 11.37 -1.03 -2.01
C GLN A 69 11.64 0.39 -2.48
N VAL A 70 11.04 1.35 -1.78
CA VAL A 70 11.29 2.78 -1.92
C VAL A 70 11.82 3.32 -0.59
N ILE A 71 12.73 4.29 -0.66
CA ILE A 71 13.33 4.92 0.53
C ILE A 71 12.56 6.17 0.92
N GLU A 72 12.06 6.91 -0.06
CA GLU A 72 11.29 8.13 0.16
C GLU A 72 9.90 8.01 -0.45
N THR A 73 8.89 8.24 0.39
CA THR A 73 7.49 8.30 -0.02
C THR A 73 6.81 9.48 0.66
N GLN A 74 5.95 10.16 -0.09
CA GLN A 74 5.07 11.21 0.41
C GLN A 74 3.67 10.61 0.58
N ILE A 75 3.18 10.56 1.82
CA ILE A 75 1.80 10.17 2.12
C ILE A 75 1.07 11.42 2.60
N VAL A 76 0.16 11.94 1.78
CA VAL A 76 -0.49 13.24 2.02
C VAL A 76 0.57 14.32 2.26
N ASP A 77 0.68 14.82 3.49
CA ASP A 77 1.64 15.87 3.87
C ASP A 77 2.84 15.35 4.66
N ALA A 78 2.95 14.03 4.87
CA ALA A 78 4.06 13.40 5.59
C ALA A 78 5.08 12.77 4.64
N ARG A 79 6.35 13.16 4.78
CA ARG A 79 7.47 12.49 4.12
C ARG A 79 8.06 11.41 5.02
N ILE A 80 8.11 10.19 4.51
CA ILE A 80 8.73 9.05 5.16
C ILE A 80 10.03 8.76 4.43
N GLN A 81 11.14 8.81 5.17
CA GLN A 81 12.49 8.51 4.68
C GLN A 81 13.01 7.23 5.34
N ALA A 82 12.35 6.12 5.04
CA ALA A 82 12.72 4.81 5.54
C ALA A 82 12.43 3.78 4.44
N PRO A 83 13.26 2.73 4.30
CA PRO A 83 12.97 1.63 3.38
C PRO A 83 11.57 1.08 3.67
N GLN A 84 10.75 0.93 2.65
CA GLN A 84 9.41 0.36 2.73
C GLN A 84 9.03 -0.26 1.40
N LEU A 85 8.02 -1.13 1.38
CA LEU A 85 7.51 -1.68 0.12
C LEU A 85 6.93 -0.58 -0.77
N ASP A 86 7.16 -0.69 -2.09
CA ASP A 86 6.52 0.19 -3.07
C ASP A 86 5.02 -0.14 -3.19
N ILE A 87 4.22 0.60 -2.43
CA ILE A 87 2.76 0.49 -2.39
C ILE A 87 2.18 1.84 -2.73
N ARG A 88 1.38 1.88 -3.78
CA ARG A 88 0.66 3.07 -4.22
C ARG A 88 -0.73 3.08 -3.61
N ILE A 89 -1.08 4.19 -2.97
CA ILE A 89 -2.37 4.34 -2.29
C ILE A 89 -3.18 5.40 -3.00
N VAL A 90 -4.34 4.99 -3.49
CA VAL A 90 -5.36 5.89 -4.02
C VAL A 90 -6.36 6.14 -2.89
N ALA A 91 -6.60 7.40 -2.51
CA ALA A 91 -7.64 7.75 -1.54
C ALA A 91 -9.05 7.71 -2.13
N ALA A 92 -9.35 6.59 -2.79
CA ALA A 92 -10.67 6.24 -3.25
C ALA A 92 -10.89 4.76 -2.98
N GLY A 93 -12.07 4.42 -2.48
CA GLY A 93 -12.50 3.06 -2.19
C GLY A 93 -14.00 2.94 -2.38
N SER A 94 -14.59 1.84 -1.91
CA SER A 94 -16.00 1.56 -2.13
C SER A 94 -16.96 2.55 -1.44
N GLY A 95 -16.51 3.21 -0.36
CA GLY A 95 -17.26 4.23 0.38
C GLY A 95 -17.05 5.66 -0.11
N SER A 96 -16.28 5.87 -1.19
CA SER A 96 -16.06 7.19 -1.76
C SER A 96 -17.37 7.78 -2.30
N LYS A 97 -17.65 9.02 -1.90
CA LYS A 97 -18.89 9.73 -2.29
C LYS A 97 -18.62 10.61 -3.50
N LEU A 98 -19.39 10.39 -4.56
CA LEU A 98 -19.37 11.26 -5.74
C LEU A 98 -20.24 12.49 -5.51
N LYS A 99 -19.76 13.66 -5.93
CA LYS A 99 -20.53 14.90 -5.91
C LYS A 99 -20.89 15.30 -7.34
N PHE A 100 -22.18 15.41 -7.63
CA PHE A 100 -22.66 15.88 -8.93
C PHE A 100 -22.42 17.38 -9.08
N GLN A 101 -21.72 17.80 -10.14
CA GLN A 101 -21.44 19.20 -10.46
C GLN A 101 -21.43 19.39 -11.99
N PHE A 102 -22.06 20.47 -12.47
CA PHE A 102 -22.06 20.86 -13.89
C PHE A 102 -22.44 19.73 -14.87
N GLY A 103 -23.43 18.91 -14.51
CA GLY A 103 -23.90 17.81 -15.37
C GLY A 103 -23.05 16.53 -15.31
N THR A 104 -22.00 16.49 -14.49
CA THR A 104 -21.10 15.34 -14.36
C THR A 104 -20.87 14.98 -12.89
N TYR A 105 -20.34 13.78 -12.63
CA TYR A 105 -19.76 13.43 -11.33
C TYR A 105 -18.23 13.55 -11.46
N PRO A 106 -17.63 14.74 -11.25
CA PRO A 106 -16.18 14.83 -11.20
C PRO A 106 -15.64 13.87 -10.14
N GLY A 107 -14.63 13.08 -10.50
CA GLY A 107 -14.01 12.11 -9.59
C GLY A 107 -13.46 12.80 -8.34
N THR A 108 -13.29 12.03 -7.26
CA THR A 108 -12.58 12.50 -6.07
C THR A 108 -11.15 12.90 -6.45
N ASP A 109 -10.69 14.05 -5.93
CA ASP A 109 -9.32 14.51 -6.15
C ASP A 109 -8.34 13.56 -5.44
N VAL A 110 -7.71 12.68 -6.22
CA VAL A 110 -6.70 11.71 -5.76
C VAL A 110 -5.27 12.24 -5.90
N SER A 111 -5.08 13.44 -6.46
CA SER A 111 -3.76 14.02 -6.73
C SER A 111 -2.93 14.27 -5.46
N ARG A 112 -3.60 14.42 -4.31
CA ARG A 112 -2.95 14.60 -2.99
C ARG A 112 -2.34 13.32 -2.40
N TYR A 113 -2.61 12.16 -3.00
CA TYR A 113 -2.21 10.86 -2.48
C TYR A 113 -1.29 10.09 -3.44
N ALA A 114 -1.24 10.51 -4.71
CA ALA A 114 -0.25 10.04 -5.65
C ALA A 114 1.09 10.70 -5.33
N GLY A 115 1.97 9.99 -4.61
CA GLY A 115 3.37 10.38 -4.47
C GLY A 115 3.96 10.69 -5.85
N SER A 116 4.58 11.87 -5.98
CA SER A 116 5.22 12.31 -7.22
C SER A 116 6.32 11.32 -7.60
N TYR A 117 6.26 10.70 -8.79
CA TYR A 117 7.41 9.97 -9.36
C TYR A 117 7.61 10.26 -10.84
N SER A 118 8.89 10.34 -11.21
CA SER A 118 9.39 10.32 -12.58
C SER A 118 9.07 8.99 -13.27
N PRO A 119 8.80 9.00 -14.59
CA PRO A 119 8.59 7.79 -15.36
C PRO A 119 9.91 6.99 -15.47
N ILE A 120 9.80 5.68 -15.32
CA ILE A 120 10.69 4.72 -15.97
C ILE A 120 10.22 4.52 -17.41
#